data_AF-A0A6N7C8H5-F1
#
_entry.id   AF-A0A6N7C8H5-F1
#
_cell.length_a   1.000
_cell.length_b   1.000
_cell.length_c   1.000
_cell.angle_alpha   90.00
_cell.angle_beta   90.00
_cell.angle_gamma   90.00
#
_symmetry.space_group_name_H-M   'P 1'
#
loop_
_entity.id
_entity.type
_entity.pdbx_description
1 polymer ?
#
loop_
_entity_poly.entity_id
_entity_poly.type
_entity_poly.pdbx_seq_one_letter_code
_entity_poly.pdbx_strand_id
1 'polypeptide(L)'
;MLSLPVGTVAWFVVALSVIAAFRGLFYGLITDDSYEYSWGGPTLAGAWLVHLVLGLLLVPVAVWILRGIAVLQTGTRRLLGDGGPVWVVPVALILAVAGALLFRSWLHQI
;
A
#
# COMPACT_ATOMS: atom_id res chain seq x y z
N MET A 1 19.23 6.03 -14.25
CA MET A 1 17.88 6.48 -14.64
C MET A 1 16.73 5.63 -14.08
N LEU A 2 16.98 4.43 -13.53
CA LEU A 2 15.96 3.60 -12.85
C LEU A 2 15.46 4.16 -11.50
N SER A 3 16.16 5.14 -10.91
CA SER A 3 15.86 5.69 -9.58
C SER A 3 14.59 6.53 -9.54
N LEU A 4 14.27 7.26 -10.61
CA LEU A 4 13.07 8.09 -10.70
C LEU A 4 11.78 7.24 -10.66
N PRO A 5 11.55 6.29 -11.59
CA PRO A 5 10.33 5.49 -11.58
C PRO A 5 10.19 4.63 -10.32
N VAL A 6 11.30 4.08 -9.78
CA VAL A 6 11.26 3.32 -8.53
C VAL A 6 10.99 4.22 -7.33
N GLY A 7 11.53 5.45 -7.31
CA GLY A 7 11.22 6.45 -6.29
C GLY A 7 9.75 6.87 -6.31
N THR A 8 9.17 7.06 -7.49
CA THR A 8 7.74 7.35 -7.65
C THR A 8 6.86 6.22 -7.12
N VAL A 9 7.18 4.97 -7.43
CA VAL A 9 6.44 3.80 -6.90
C VAL A 9 6.58 3.71 -5.37
N ALA A 10 7.78 3.94 -4.83
CA ALA A 10 7.99 3.95 -3.38
C ALA A 10 7.15 5.04 -2.70
N TRP A 11 7.15 6.26 -3.23
CA TRP A 11 6.33 7.36 -2.71
C TRP A 11 4.83 7.08 -2.82
N PHE A 12 4.38 6.45 -3.90
CA PHE A 12 3.00 6.03 -4.06
C PHE A 12 2.58 5.00 -2.99
N VAL A 13 3.41 3.99 -2.73
CA VAL A 13 3.19 2.98 -1.68
C VAL A 13 3.17 3.63 -0.29
N VAL A 14 4.07 4.57 -0.02
CA VAL A 14 4.09 5.33 1.24
C VAL A 14 2.78 6.12 1.41
N ALA A 15 2.36 6.87 0.38
CA ALA A 15 1.13 7.66 0.42
C ALA A 15 -0.11 6.78 0.69
N LEU A 16 -0.24 5.65 -0.01
CA LEU A 16 -1.32 4.68 0.23
C LEU A 16 -1.29 4.14 1.67
N SER A 17 -0.12 3.86 2.21
CA SER A 17 0.05 3.34 3.57
C SER A 17 -0.36 4.37 4.62
N VAL A 18 0.00 5.65 4.43
CA VAL A 18 -0.40 6.73 5.34
C VAL A 18 -1.91 6.91 5.32
N ILE A 19 -2.54 6.93 4.15
CA ILE A 19 -4.00 7.10 4.04
C ILE A 19 -4.73 5.91 4.67
N ALA A 20 -4.27 4.67 4.41
CA ALA A 20 -4.85 3.47 4.98
C ALA A 20 -4.71 3.41 6.51
N ALA A 21 -3.54 3.80 7.04
CA ALA A 21 -3.30 3.84 8.48
C ALA A 21 -4.18 4.90 9.16
N PHE A 22 -4.24 6.11 8.59
CA PHE A 22 -5.06 7.20 9.12
C PHE A 22 -6.53 6.80 9.12
N ARG A 23 -7.05 6.28 8.00
CA ARG A 23 -8.45 5.90 7.92
C ARG A 23 -8.78 4.64 8.72
N GLY A 24 -7.86 3.69 8.87
CA GLY A 24 -8.04 2.54 9.76
C GLY A 24 -8.11 2.94 11.24
N LEU A 25 -7.25 3.86 11.67
CA LEU A 25 -7.21 4.34 13.05
C LEU A 25 -8.42 5.22 13.39
N PHE A 26 -8.82 6.08 12.45
CA PHE A 26 -9.87 7.09 12.66
C PHE A 26 -11.21 6.74 12.01
N TYR A 27 -11.40 5.52 11.48
CA TYR A 27 -12.62 5.15 10.73
C TYR A 27 -13.91 5.47 11.50
N GLY A 28 -13.94 5.17 12.80
CA GLY A 28 -15.11 5.40 13.65
C GLY A 28 -15.38 6.86 14.04
N LEU A 29 -14.51 7.81 13.65
CA LEU A 29 -14.66 9.25 13.90
C LEU A 29 -14.99 10.04 12.63
N ILE A 30 -14.91 9.43 11.44
CA ILE A 30 -15.00 10.09 10.12
C ILE A 30 -16.08 9.41 9.25
N THR A 31 -17.16 8.91 9.85
CA THR A 31 -18.21 8.15 9.13
C THR A 31 -19.58 8.82 9.26
N ASP A 32 -20.33 8.82 8.15
CA ASP A 32 -21.62 9.50 7.98
C ASP A 32 -22.83 8.59 8.34
N ASP A 33 -22.65 7.61 9.24
CA ASP A 33 -23.65 6.62 9.69
C ASP A 33 -24.24 5.65 8.63
N SER A 34 -23.81 5.77 7.37
CA SER A 34 -24.14 4.82 6.29
C SER A 34 -23.14 3.65 6.26
N TYR A 35 -23.55 2.48 6.75
CA TYR A 35 -22.74 1.25 6.76
C TYR A 35 -23.23 0.18 5.76
N GLU A 36 -24.29 0.46 4.99
CA GLU A 36 -25.02 -0.54 4.20
C GLU A 36 -24.14 -1.28 3.18
N TYR A 37 -23.13 -0.60 2.62
CA TYR A 37 -22.17 -1.18 1.67
C TYR A 37 -20.74 -1.31 2.24
N SER A 38 -20.54 -1.01 3.52
CA SER A 38 -19.22 -0.99 4.13
C SER A 38 -18.62 -2.39 4.31
N TRP A 39 -17.33 -2.53 4.02
CA TRP A 39 -16.62 -3.79 4.26
C TRP A 39 -16.56 -4.06 5.76
N GLY A 40 -17.07 -5.22 6.19
CA GLY A 40 -17.26 -5.55 7.61
C GLY A 40 -18.72 -5.58 8.04
N GLY A 41 -19.65 -5.28 7.13
CA GLY A 41 -21.09 -5.38 7.34
C GLY A 41 -21.72 -4.09 7.90
N PRO A 42 -23.05 -4.07 8.12
CA PRO A 42 -23.81 -2.86 8.42
C PRO A 42 -23.62 -2.31 9.84
N THR A 43 -22.54 -2.71 10.53
CA THR A 43 -22.26 -2.30 11.91
C THR A 43 -20.96 -1.50 11.97
N LEU A 44 -20.95 -0.43 12.77
CA LEU A 44 -19.76 0.38 13.02
C LEU A 44 -18.57 -0.49 13.49
N ALA A 45 -18.81 -1.45 14.40
CA ALA A 45 -17.77 -2.32 14.93
C ALA A 45 -17.15 -3.23 13.85
N GLY A 46 -17.98 -3.83 12.98
CA GLY A 46 -17.53 -4.68 11.88
C GLY A 46 -16.75 -3.89 10.84
N ALA A 47 -17.26 -2.73 10.44
CA ALA A 47 -16.60 -1.85 9.49
C ALA A 47 -15.27 -1.30 10.03
N TRP A 48 -15.25 -0.85 11.28
CA TRP A 48 -14.04 -0.38 11.95
C TRP A 48 -12.97 -1.47 12.05
N LEU A 49 -13.34 -2.71 12.43
CA LEU A 49 -12.39 -3.80 12.56
C LEU A 49 -11.69 -4.14 11.24
N VAL A 50 -12.44 -4.22 10.14
CA VAL A 50 -11.85 -4.48 8.81
C VAL A 50 -10.88 -3.38 8.42
N HIS A 51 -11.24 -2.12 8.64
CA HIS A 51 -10.40 -0.97 8.32
C HIS A 51 -9.15 -0.88 9.19
N LEU A 52 -9.27 -1.19 10.48
CA LEU A 52 -8.14 -1.26 11.42
C LEU A 52 -7.16 -2.36 11.00
N VAL A 53 -7.67 -3.58 10.73
CA VAL A 53 -6.85 -4.73 10.33
C VAL A 53 -6.15 -4.47 8.99
N LEU A 54 -6.87 -3.91 8.00
CA LEU A 54 -6.27 -3.51 6.73
C LEU A 54 -5.17 -2.47 6.93
N GLY A 55 -5.43 -1.40 7.70
CA GLY A 55 -4.43 -0.37 7.99
C GLY A 55 -3.19 -0.96 8.67
N LEU A 56 -3.38 -1.86 9.64
CA LEU A 56 -2.29 -2.48 10.39
C LEU A 56 -1.48 -3.47 9.56
N LEU A 57 -2.09 -4.18 8.60
CA LEU A 57 -1.41 -5.13 7.71
C LEU A 57 -0.72 -4.45 6.53
N LEU A 58 -1.30 -3.39 5.98
CA LEU A 58 -0.74 -2.71 4.80
C LEU A 58 0.58 -1.99 5.10
N VAL A 59 0.72 -1.41 6.31
CA VAL A 59 1.95 -0.73 6.74
C VAL A 59 3.19 -1.65 6.76
N PRO A 60 3.21 -2.81 7.47
CA PRO A 60 4.34 -3.70 7.44
C PRO A 60 4.57 -4.30 6.05
N VAL A 61 3.52 -4.63 5.29
CA VAL A 61 3.67 -5.11 3.90
C VAL A 61 4.39 -4.09 3.04
N ALA A 62 4.04 -2.81 3.13
CA ALA A 62 4.72 -1.73 2.44
C ALA A 62 6.19 -1.61 2.86
N VAL A 63 6.49 -1.68 4.16
CA VAL A 63 7.87 -1.67 4.67
C VAL A 63 8.68 -2.86 4.14
N TRP A 64 8.09 -4.05 4.10
CA TRP A 64 8.73 -5.26 3.56
C TRP A 64 9.04 -5.11 2.06
N ILE A 65 8.11 -4.57 1.28
CA ILE A 65 8.31 -4.28 -0.16
C ILE A 65 9.46 -3.29 -0.35
N LEU A 66 9.44 -2.17 0.39
CA LEU A 66 10.48 -1.14 0.31
C LEU A 66 11.85 -1.69 0.72
N ARG A 67 11.90 -2.51 1.77
CA ARG A 67 13.13 -3.17 2.22
C ARG A 67 13.65 -4.15 1.17
N GLY A 68 12.77 -4.95 0.55
CA GLY A 68 13.12 -5.85 -0.54
C GLY A 68 13.72 -5.10 -1.73
N ILE A 69 13.10 -3.99 -2.14
CA ILE A 69 13.63 -3.10 -3.19
C ILE A 69 15.01 -2.56 -2.80
N ALA A 70 15.18 -2.07 -1.58
CA ALA A 70 16.46 -1.49 -1.12
C ALA A 70 17.59 -2.52 -1.08
N VAL A 71 17.32 -3.74 -0.59
CA VAL A 71 18.29 -4.85 -0.54
C VAL A 71 18.67 -5.29 -1.95
N LEU A 72 17.69 -5.45 -2.85
CA LEU A 72 17.94 -5.82 -4.24
C LEU A 72 18.76 -4.73 -4.97
N GLN A 73 18.46 -3.45 -4.74
CA GLN A 73 19.22 -2.36 -5.34
C GLN A 73 20.67 -2.31 -4.85
N THR A 74 20.90 -2.48 -3.54
CA THR A 74 22.26 -2.44 -2.96
C THR A 74 23.07 -3.68 -3.32
N GLY A 75 22.46 -4.87 -3.29
CA GLY A 75 23.10 -6.12 -3.69
C GLY A 75 23.49 -6.13 -5.17
N THR A 76 22.61 -5.64 -6.04
CA THR A 76 22.89 -5.64 -7.49
C THR A 76 23.93 -4.60 -7.88
N ARG A 77 23.92 -3.40 -7.28
CA ARG A 77 24.99 -2.40 -7.50
C ARG A 77 26.37 -2.92 -7.09
N ARG A 78 26.44 -3.73 -6.02
CA ARG A 78 27.69 -4.33 -5.55
C ARG A 78 28.20 -5.44 -6.47
N LEU A 79 27.30 -6.20 -7.11
CA LEU A 79 27.66 -7.39 -7.88
C LEU A 79 27.76 -7.16 -9.40
N LEU A 80 27.01 -6.21 -9.97
CA LEU A 80 26.79 -6.08 -11.42
C LEU A 80 27.04 -4.65 -11.97
N GLY A 81 27.43 -3.68 -11.14
CA GLY A 81 27.51 -2.27 -11.54
C GLY A 81 26.11 -1.64 -11.71
N ASP A 82 26.00 -0.53 -12.47
CA ASP A 82 24.74 0.24 -12.64
C ASP A 82 23.57 -0.52 -13.29
N GLY A 83 23.80 -1.76 -13.76
CA GLY A 83 22.79 -2.67 -14.31
C GLY A 83 22.06 -3.45 -13.23
N GLY A 84 21.12 -2.80 -12.53
CA GLY A 84 20.18 -3.45 -11.60
C GLY A 84 19.27 -4.48 -12.30
N PRO A 85 18.62 -5.42 -11.58
CA PRO A 85 17.81 -6.47 -12.19
C PRO A 85 16.54 -5.82 -12.76
N VAL A 86 16.38 -5.86 -14.08
CA VAL A 86 15.27 -5.21 -14.78
C VAL A 86 13.89 -5.73 -14.39
N TRP A 87 13.81 -6.95 -13.82
CA TRP A 87 12.57 -7.55 -13.32
C TRP A 87 12.01 -6.91 -12.04
N VAL A 88 12.82 -6.14 -11.30
CA VAL A 88 12.36 -5.41 -10.11
C VAL A 88 11.33 -4.34 -10.49
N VAL A 89 11.47 -3.74 -11.67
CA VAL A 89 10.55 -2.72 -12.18
C VAL A 89 9.14 -3.29 -12.42
N PRO A 90 8.93 -4.35 -13.23
CA PRO A 90 7.59 -4.91 -13.42
C PRO A 90 6.98 -5.47 -12.13
N VAL A 91 7.77 -6.06 -11.22
CA VAL A 91 7.24 -6.52 -9.92
C VAL A 91 6.74 -5.34 -9.08
N ALA A 92 7.53 -4.26 -8.98
CA ALA A 92 7.12 -3.05 -8.28
C ALA A 92 5.89 -2.41 -8.93
N LEU A 93 5.80 -2.43 -10.26
CA LEU A 93 4.65 -1.94 -11.02
C LEU A 93 3.38 -2.75 -10.73
N ILE A 94 3.48 -4.08 -10.72
CA ILE A 94 2.35 -4.98 -10.40
C ILE A 94 1.86 -4.73 -8.97
N LEU A 95 2.77 -4.62 -8.01
CA LEU A 95 2.42 -4.33 -6.61
C LEU A 95 1.76 -2.95 -6.47
N ALA A 96 2.28 -1.94 -7.19
CA ALA A 96 1.69 -0.60 -7.20
C ALA A 96 0.27 -0.60 -7.81
N VAL A 97 0.08 -1.27 -8.95
CA VAL A 97 -1.23 -1.41 -9.60
C VAL A 97 -2.21 -2.16 -8.71
N ALA A 98 -1.79 -3.27 -8.10
CA ALA A 98 -2.60 -4.04 -7.17
C ALA A 98 -3.01 -3.18 -5.96
N GLY A 99 -2.07 -2.43 -5.38
CA GLY A 99 -2.34 -1.47 -4.30
C GLY A 99 -3.30 -0.35 -4.72
N ALA A 100 -3.15 0.20 -5.92
CA ALA A 100 -4.04 1.22 -6.47
C ALA A 100 -5.46 0.71 -6.69
N LEU A 101 -5.61 -0.51 -7.21
CA LEU A 101 -6.91 -1.16 -7.41
C LEU A 101 -7.58 -1.47 -6.07
N LEU A 102 -6.82 -1.98 -5.10
CA LEU A 102 -7.30 -2.20 -3.74
C LEU A 102 -7.80 -0.86 -3.14
N PHE A 103 -6.99 0.19 -3.23
CA PHE A 103 -7.35 1.51 -2.73
C PHE A 103 -8.58 2.09 -3.42
N ARG A 104 -8.71 1.94 -4.74
CA ARG A 104 -9.89 2.35 -5.49
C ARG A 104 -11.14 1.60 -5.04
N SER A 105 -11.06 0.27 -4.94
CA SER A 105 -12.19 -0.54 -4.45
C SER A 105 -12.62 -0.13 -3.04
N TRP A 106 -11.64 0.24 -2.22
CA TRP A 106 -11.84 0.73 -0.87
C TRP A 106 -12.37 2.17 -0.80
N LEU A 107 -12.15 3.02 -1.81
CA LEU A 107 -12.79 4.35 -1.86
C LEU A 107 -14.24 4.28 -2.31
N HIS A 108 -14.60 3.31 -3.17
CA HIS A 108 -15.95 3.18 -3.74
C HIS A 108 -16.86 2.20 -2.98
N GLN A 109 -16.51 1.85 -1.74
CA GLN A 109 -17.32 0.97 -0.88
C GLN A 109 -18.43 1.73 -0.09
N ILE A 110 -18.71 2.97 -0.46
CA ILE A 110 -19.71 3.85 0.17
C ILE A 110 -21.01 3.81 -0.64
#